data_AF-A0A0M0J8S5-F1
#
_entry.id   AF-A0A0M0J8S5-F1
#
_cell.length_a   1.000
_cell.length_b   1.000
_cell.length_c   1.000
_cell.angle_alpha   90.00
_cell.angle_beta   90.00
_cell.angle_gamma   90.00
#
_symmetry.space_group_name_H-M   'P 1'
#
loop_
_entity.id
_entity.type
_entity.pdbx_description
1 polymer ?
#
loop_
_entity_poly.entity_id
_entity_poly.type
_entity_poly.pdbx_seq_one_letter_code
_entity_poly.pdbx_strand_id
1 'polypeptide(L)'
;MWCNAEYFAGYEQQDAHEFLIAALASIYAGLALPENPTRPPTPADLVKMRGPSSAQRPLGAVDLQGIFTGVLRSDVACLKCHGKSTKYEEFQDISLDLSRLAAEEGGGATGYHTTLAGCLRSFTRAERLSSAERCWCPSCGALQDSTKQLSVHRLPNVLCFHLKRFKHSANKQQPPSKIESFVEFPLHSLNMRPHTSSYICSHSTHSNGQQQAPALEPLPEHLYDLFGVVVHHGTMQTGHYTNYVRCQADWFHCSDATVTPASVEEVRSAMGYQLFFQRKRCV
;
A
#
# COMPACT_ATOMS: atom_id res chain seq x y z
N MET A 1 18.67 4.72 11.75
CA MET A 1 18.30 3.29 11.87
C MET A 1 18.80 2.69 13.17
N TRP A 2 20.11 2.63 13.43
CA TRP A 2 20.65 2.06 14.68
C TRP A 2 20.03 2.60 15.98
N CYS A 3 19.73 3.90 16.08
CA CYS A 3 19.13 4.48 17.29
C CYS A 3 17.60 4.35 17.39
N ASN A 4 16.91 4.04 16.27
CA ASN A 4 15.44 4.10 16.20
C ASN A 4 14.79 2.73 15.92
N ALA A 5 15.56 1.74 15.43
CA ALA A 5 15.10 0.39 15.16
C ALA A 5 16.27 -0.60 15.31
N GLU A 6 16.58 -0.95 16.57
CA GLU A 6 17.74 -1.78 16.95
C GLU A 6 17.74 -3.17 16.30
N TYR A 7 16.57 -3.72 15.97
CA TYR A 7 16.49 -5.03 15.30
C TYR A 7 17.02 -5.03 13.85
N PHE A 8 17.16 -3.85 13.21
CA PHE A 8 17.91 -3.71 11.95
C PHE A 8 19.41 -3.47 12.14
N ALA A 9 19.90 -3.37 13.38
CA ALA A 9 21.31 -3.11 13.66
C ALA A 9 22.19 -4.38 13.60
N GLY A 10 21.57 -5.56 13.52
CA GLY A 10 22.26 -6.84 13.37
C GLY A 10 22.74 -7.14 11.95
N TYR A 11 23.41 -8.28 11.79
CA TYR A 11 23.87 -8.81 10.48
C TYR A 11 22.88 -9.80 9.85
N GLU A 12 21.69 -9.92 10.44
CA GLU A 12 20.66 -10.84 9.99
C GLU A 12 19.92 -10.29 8.77
N GLN A 13 19.37 -11.19 7.96
CA GLN A 13 18.48 -10.80 6.88
C GLN A 13 17.15 -10.32 7.45
N GLN A 14 16.62 -9.22 6.91
CA GLN A 14 15.40 -8.57 7.38
C GLN A 14 14.47 -8.26 6.21
N ASP A 15 13.20 -8.01 6.53
CA ASP A 15 12.19 -7.68 5.52
C ASP A 15 12.36 -6.24 5.01
N ALA A 16 12.42 -6.07 3.68
CA ALA A 16 12.61 -4.76 3.08
C ALA A 16 11.39 -3.83 3.25
N HIS A 17 10.18 -4.36 3.45
CA HIS A 17 8.98 -3.58 3.74
C HIS A 17 9.01 -3.07 5.19
N GLU A 18 9.41 -3.91 6.15
CA GLU A 18 9.61 -3.47 7.53
C GLU A 18 10.70 -2.38 7.62
N PHE A 19 11.79 -2.54 6.84
CA PHE A 19 12.84 -1.53 6.76
C PHE A 19 12.31 -0.20 6.22
N LEU A 20 11.47 -0.23 5.17
CA LEU A 20 10.83 0.98 4.62
C LEU A 20 9.98 1.68 5.68
N ILE A 21 9.12 0.95 6.38
CA ILE A 21 8.25 1.50 7.43
C ILE A 21 9.10 2.15 8.54
N ALA A 22 10.12 1.45 9.03
CA ALA A 22 10.99 1.96 10.10
C ALA A 22 11.81 3.18 9.65
N ALA A 23 12.26 3.20 8.40
CA ALA A 23 12.98 4.33 7.82
C ALA A 23 12.07 5.56 7.69
N LEU A 24 10.85 5.40 7.15
CA LEU A 24 9.88 6.49 7.05
C LEU A 24 9.47 7.02 8.43
N ALA A 25 9.20 6.14 9.38
CA ALA A 25 8.90 6.53 10.76
C ALA A 25 10.04 7.35 11.38
N SER A 26 11.29 6.91 11.17
CA SER A 26 12.49 7.63 11.65
C SER A 26 12.61 9.02 11.01
N ILE A 27 12.36 9.14 9.71
CA ILE A 27 12.39 10.41 8.98
C ILE A 27 11.32 11.35 9.54
N TYR A 28 10.07 10.89 9.66
CA TYR A 28 8.99 11.71 10.21
C TYR A 28 9.25 12.17 11.64
N ALA A 29 9.78 11.28 12.48
CA ALA A 29 10.12 11.62 13.85
C ALA A 29 11.23 12.69 13.91
N GLY A 30 12.27 12.57 13.07
CA GLY A 30 13.36 13.54 12.98
C GLY A 30 12.90 14.93 12.55
N LEU A 31 11.96 15.02 11.61
CA LEU A 31 11.39 16.30 11.15
C LEU A 31 10.44 16.95 12.15
N ALA A 32 9.82 16.15 13.02
CA ALA A 32 8.94 16.64 14.06
C ALA A 32 9.71 17.29 15.21
N LEU A 33 11.03 17.07 15.31
CA LEU A 33 11.84 17.67 16.36
C LEU A 33 11.97 19.19 16.15
N PRO A 34 11.82 19.99 17.21
CA PRO A 34 12.11 21.43 17.13
C PRO A 34 13.58 21.65 16.76
N GLU A 35 13.86 22.67 15.95
CA GLU A 35 15.22 23.00 15.45
C GLU A 35 16.26 23.24 16.57
N ASN A 36 15.81 23.47 17.80
CA ASN A 36 16.69 23.70 18.95
C ASN A 36 16.15 22.99 20.21
N PRO A 37 16.36 21.67 20.33
CA PRO A 37 15.80 20.91 21.44
C PRO A 37 16.58 21.22 22.74
N THR A 38 15.86 21.66 23.78
CA THR A 38 16.45 21.92 25.12
C THR A 38 16.98 20.66 25.80
N ARG A 39 16.57 19.47 25.33
CA ARG A 39 17.18 18.18 25.68
C ARG A 39 17.06 17.20 24.50
N PRO A 40 17.95 16.20 24.38
CA PRO A 40 17.80 15.14 23.39
C PRO A 40 16.47 14.38 23.56
N PRO A 41 15.70 14.16 22.48
CA PRO A 41 14.41 13.48 22.55
C PRO A 41 14.58 12.03 22.99
N THR A 42 13.69 11.55 23.86
CA THR A 42 13.68 10.15 24.30
C THR A 42 12.92 9.27 23.30
N PRO A 43 13.14 7.94 23.28
CA PRO A 43 12.37 7.02 22.46
C PRO A 43 10.84 7.15 22.65
N ALA A 44 10.40 7.48 23.87
CA ALA A 44 8.98 7.73 24.17
C ALA A 44 8.45 9.03 23.55
N ASP A 45 9.30 10.05 23.39
CA ASP A 45 8.95 11.32 22.73
C ASP A 45 8.74 11.07 21.23
N LEU A 46 9.63 10.29 20.60
CA LEU A 46 9.53 9.93 19.17
C LEU A 46 8.27 9.12 18.84
N VAL A 47 7.81 8.27 19.77
CA VAL A 47 6.57 7.48 19.62
C VAL A 47 5.30 8.31 19.80
N LYS A 48 5.35 9.39 20.60
CA LYS A 48 4.19 10.28 20.87
C LYS A 48 4.01 11.39 19.84
N MET A 49 5.05 11.68 19.05
CA MET A 49 5.03 12.72 18.01
C MET A 49 4.26 12.24 16.78
N ARG A 50 2.93 12.11 16.89
CA ARG A 50 2.06 12.22 15.72
C ARG A 50 2.24 13.64 15.19
N GLY A 51 2.72 13.77 13.97
CA GLY A 51 3.03 15.05 13.34
C GLY A 51 1.89 16.06 13.48
N PRO A 52 2.19 17.38 13.53
CA PRO A 52 1.18 18.40 13.74
C PRO A 52 0.13 18.34 12.63
N SER A 53 -1.13 18.60 12.98
CA SER A 53 -2.20 18.78 12.00
C SER A 53 -1.81 19.89 11.02
N SER A 54 -2.31 19.80 9.79
CA SER A 54 -1.96 20.67 8.66
C SER A 54 -2.14 22.19 8.88
N ALA A 55 -2.69 22.62 10.01
CA ALA A 55 -3.05 24.00 10.27
C ALA A 55 -1.91 24.88 10.85
N GLN A 56 -0.77 24.31 11.24
CA GLN A 56 0.32 25.07 11.88
C GLN A 56 1.70 24.61 11.39
N ARG A 57 2.08 24.94 10.15
CA ARG A 57 3.47 24.74 9.68
C ARG A 57 4.04 26.03 9.05
N PRO A 58 5.31 26.35 9.33
CA PRO A 58 5.97 27.50 8.74
C PRO A 58 6.12 27.33 7.22
N LEU A 59 6.00 28.45 6.50
CA LEU A 59 6.17 28.54 5.05
C LEU A 59 7.60 28.08 4.68
N GLY A 60 7.73 26.99 3.91
CA GLY A 60 9.02 26.49 3.42
C GLY A 60 9.47 25.11 3.91
N ALA A 61 8.75 24.48 4.85
CA ALA A 61 9.01 23.10 5.22
C ALA A 61 8.58 22.13 4.09
N VAL A 62 9.46 21.21 3.68
CA VAL A 62 9.09 20.12 2.75
C VAL A 62 7.97 19.31 3.39
N ASP A 63 6.80 19.27 2.76
CA ASP A 63 5.68 18.46 3.22
C ASP A 63 5.93 16.98 2.92
N LEU A 64 6.80 16.35 3.71
CA LEU A 64 7.12 14.93 3.58
C LEU A 64 5.88 14.04 3.83
N GLN A 65 4.90 14.52 4.59
CA GLN A 65 3.59 13.87 4.69
C GLN A 65 2.87 13.88 3.33
N GLY A 66 2.88 15.01 2.61
CA GLY A 66 2.36 15.07 1.24
C GLY A 66 3.07 14.15 0.25
N ILE A 67 4.32 13.75 0.51
CA ILE A 67 5.06 12.83 -0.37
C ILE A 67 4.53 11.40 -0.27
N PHE A 68 4.59 10.77 0.90
CA PHE A 68 4.24 9.35 1.05
C PHE A 68 2.93 9.10 1.80
N THR A 69 2.36 10.09 2.48
CA THR A 69 1.16 9.88 3.32
C THR A 69 -0.13 10.11 2.53
N GLY A 70 -0.85 9.03 2.30
CA GLY A 70 -2.23 9.06 1.83
C GLY A 70 -3.24 8.90 2.99
N VAL A 71 -4.53 8.92 2.66
CA VAL A 71 -5.59 8.56 3.62
C VAL A 71 -6.53 7.53 3.01
N LEU A 72 -6.75 6.45 3.73
CA LEU A 72 -7.79 5.47 3.47
C LEU A 72 -9.09 5.90 4.16
N ARG A 73 -10.21 5.59 3.50
CA ARG A 73 -11.54 5.61 4.08
C ARG A 73 -11.98 4.15 4.26
N SER A 74 -12.27 3.78 5.50
CA SER A 74 -12.85 2.48 5.88
C SER A 74 -14.32 2.67 6.22
N ASP A 75 -15.18 2.08 5.39
CA ASP A 75 -16.62 2.09 5.58
C ASP A 75 -17.08 0.73 6.10
N VAL A 76 -17.84 0.72 7.20
CA VAL A 76 -18.51 -0.47 7.74
C VAL A 76 -20.01 -0.26 7.64
N ALA A 77 -20.71 -1.13 6.90
CA ALA A 77 -22.15 -1.06 6.71
C ALA A 77 -22.86 -2.27 7.33
N CYS A 78 -23.83 -2.02 8.21
CA CYS A 78 -24.64 -3.07 8.79
C CYS A 78 -25.53 -3.73 7.73
N LEU A 79 -25.56 -5.06 7.65
CA LEU A 79 -26.41 -5.77 6.68
C LEU A 79 -27.89 -5.83 7.10
N LYS A 80 -28.21 -5.51 8.35
CA LYS A 80 -29.58 -5.50 8.87
C LYS A 80 -30.29 -4.15 8.67
N CYS A 81 -29.65 -3.05 9.07
CA CYS A 81 -30.26 -1.71 9.01
C CYS A 81 -29.63 -0.78 7.97
N HIS A 82 -28.57 -1.21 7.28
CA HIS A 82 -27.81 -0.42 6.32
C HIS A 82 -27.14 0.85 6.88
N GLY A 83 -27.13 1.00 8.21
CA GLY A 83 -26.37 2.05 8.90
C GLY A 83 -24.88 1.93 8.60
N LYS A 84 -24.26 3.06 8.24
CA LYS A 84 -22.87 3.15 7.79
C LYS A 84 -22.01 3.89 8.81
N SER A 85 -20.86 3.32 9.15
CA SER A 85 -19.82 3.93 9.98
C SER A 85 -18.57 4.14 9.14
N THR A 86 -17.98 5.33 9.20
CA THR A 86 -16.81 5.69 8.39
C THR A 86 -15.65 6.08 9.29
N LYS A 87 -14.47 5.52 9.01
CA LYS A 87 -13.20 5.90 9.64
C LYS A 87 -12.18 6.31 8.57
N TYR A 88 -11.32 7.25 8.93
CA TYR A 88 -10.22 7.71 8.08
C TYR A 88 -8.89 7.39 8.75
N GLU A 89 -7.98 6.77 8.00
CA GLU A 89 -6.69 6.30 8.51
C GLU A 89 -5.59 6.68 7.52
N GLU A 90 -4.51 7.26 8.04
CA GLU A 90 -3.33 7.58 7.23
C GLU A 90 -2.56 6.31 6.86
N PHE A 91 -1.97 6.30 5.67
CA PHE A 91 -1.13 5.20 5.21
C PHE A 91 0.11 5.72 4.50
N GLN A 92 1.19 4.95 4.56
CA GLN A 92 2.46 5.22 3.86
C GLN A 92 2.70 4.25 2.70
N ASP A 93 2.08 3.07 2.78
CA ASP A 93 2.04 2.06 1.74
C ASP A 93 0.66 1.38 1.69
N ILE A 94 0.41 0.68 0.60
CA ILE A 94 -0.73 -0.23 0.47
C ILE A 94 -0.19 -1.65 0.29
N SER A 95 -0.39 -2.48 1.31
CA SER A 95 0.00 -3.88 1.29
C SER A 95 -1.12 -4.76 0.69
N LEU A 96 -0.87 -5.31 -0.50
CA LEU A 96 -1.82 -6.06 -1.33
C LEU A 96 -1.72 -7.57 -1.09
N ASP A 97 -2.85 -8.20 -0.74
CA ASP A 97 -2.92 -9.64 -0.48
C ASP A 97 -3.13 -10.44 -1.77
N LEU A 98 -2.11 -11.19 -2.18
CA LEU A 98 -2.15 -12.03 -3.37
C LEU A 98 -2.93 -13.35 -3.13
N SER A 99 -3.16 -13.73 -1.88
CA SER A 99 -3.89 -14.97 -1.53
C SER A 99 -5.36 -14.92 -1.88
N ARG A 100 -5.97 -13.74 -1.74
CA ARG A 100 -7.40 -13.53 -1.98
C ARG A 100 -7.77 -13.76 -3.44
N LEU A 101 -6.90 -13.32 -4.36
CA LEU A 101 -7.08 -13.51 -5.78
C LEU A 101 -7.07 -15.00 -6.16
N ALA A 102 -6.24 -15.80 -5.50
CA ALA A 102 -6.19 -17.25 -5.73
C ALA A 102 -7.42 -17.99 -5.16
N ALA A 103 -8.02 -17.49 -4.07
CA ALA A 103 -9.14 -18.14 -3.39
C ALA A 103 -10.51 -17.82 -4.03
N GLU A 104 -10.68 -16.62 -4.58
CA GLU A 104 -11.97 -16.12 -5.07
C GLU A 104 -12.38 -16.70 -6.43
N GLU A 105 -11.44 -17.27 -7.19
CA GLU A 105 -11.71 -17.73 -8.57
C GLU A 105 -11.67 -19.24 -8.78
N GLY A 106 -11.74 -20.04 -7.69
CA GLY A 106 -11.94 -21.50 -7.76
C GLY A 106 -10.71 -22.25 -8.28
N GLY A 107 -9.99 -22.92 -7.38
CA GLY A 107 -8.72 -23.59 -7.66
C GLY A 107 -8.73 -24.50 -8.90
N GLY A 108 -8.07 -24.04 -9.97
CA GLY A 108 -7.73 -24.80 -11.15
C GLY A 108 -6.33 -24.40 -11.65
N ALA A 109 -5.49 -25.39 -11.90
CA ALA A 109 -4.06 -25.28 -12.24
C ALA A 109 -3.79 -24.80 -13.68
N THR A 110 -4.47 -23.76 -14.15
CA THR A 110 -4.18 -23.10 -15.44
C THR A 110 -3.70 -21.67 -15.17
N GLY A 111 -2.55 -21.30 -15.76
CA GLY A 111 -1.80 -20.08 -15.45
C GLY A 111 -2.64 -18.80 -15.49
N TYR A 112 -3.01 -18.30 -14.32
CA TYR A 112 -3.76 -17.05 -14.19
C TYR A 112 -2.85 -15.83 -14.28
N HIS A 113 -3.29 -14.84 -15.04
CA HIS A 113 -2.61 -13.57 -15.20
C HIS A 113 -3.02 -12.60 -14.08
N THR A 114 -2.21 -12.52 -13.02
CA THR A 114 -2.43 -11.59 -11.92
C THR A 114 -1.91 -10.21 -12.30
N THR A 115 -2.71 -9.16 -12.10
CA THR A 115 -2.33 -7.77 -12.42
C THR A 115 -2.43 -6.89 -11.17
N LEU A 116 -1.60 -5.85 -11.07
CA LEU A 116 -1.65 -4.85 -10.00
C LEU A 116 -3.03 -4.19 -9.90
N ALA A 117 -3.66 -3.91 -11.04
CA ALA A 117 -5.02 -3.39 -11.10
C ALA A 117 -6.03 -4.39 -10.50
N GLY A 118 -5.86 -5.70 -10.73
CA GLY A 118 -6.65 -6.75 -10.09
C GLY A 118 -6.47 -6.77 -8.57
N CYS A 119 -5.22 -6.67 -8.10
CA CYS A 119 -4.92 -6.58 -6.67
C CYS A 119 -5.59 -5.36 -6.02
N LEU A 120 -5.52 -4.19 -6.66
CA LEU A 120 -6.15 -2.96 -6.17
C LEU A 120 -7.68 -3.07 -6.16
N ARG A 121 -8.29 -3.70 -7.18
CA ARG A 121 -9.73 -3.97 -7.19
C ARG A 121 -10.15 -4.83 -6.00
N SER A 122 -9.40 -5.90 -5.74
CA SER A 122 -9.65 -6.78 -4.58
C SER A 122 -9.49 -6.01 -3.26
N PHE A 123 -8.43 -5.20 -3.12
CA PHE A 123 -8.19 -4.35 -1.94
C PHE A 123 -9.33 -3.38 -1.64
N THR A 124 -9.93 -2.76 -2.67
CA THR A 124 -11.03 -1.80 -2.50
C THR A 124 -12.44 -2.39 -2.58
N ARG A 125 -12.56 -3.72 -2.71
CA ARG A 125 -13.87 -4.37 -2.80
C ARG A 125 -14.52 -4.43 -1.43
N ALA A 126 -15.84 -4.25 -1.38
CA ALA A 126 -16.61 -4.52 -0.18
C ALA A 126 -16.54 -6.03 0.15
N GLU A 127 -16.22 -6.36 1.40
CA GLU A 127 -16.17 -7.72 1.90
C GLU A 127 -17.11 -7.89 3.08
N ARG A 128 -17.75 -9.06 3.19
CA ARG A 128 -18.53 -9.41 4.38
C ARG A 128 -17.55 -9.82 5.48
N LEU A 129 -17.66 -9.17 6.64
CA LEU A 129 -16.90 -9.55 7.81
C LEU A 129 -17.32 -10.95 8.27
N SER A 130 -16.36 -11.76 8.71
CA SER A 130 -16.64 -13.11 9.19
C SER A 130 -17.50 -13.08 10.46
N SER A 131 -18.04 -14.24 10.86
CA SER A 131 -18.84 -14.35 12.09
C SER A 131 -18.06 -13.94 13.34
N ALA A 132 -16.73 -14.13 13.35
CA ALA A 132 -15.83 -13.72 14.42
C ALA A 132 -15.60 -12.19 14.45
N GLU A 133 -15.87 -11.48 13.35
CA GLU A 133 -15.60 -10.06 13.16
C GLU A 133 -16.89 -9.22 13.14
N ARG A 134 -17.98 -9.76 13.71
CA ARG A 134 -19.25 -9.04 13.83
C ARG A 134 -19.06 -7.70 14.54
N CYS A 135 -19.67 -6.66 13.97
CA CYS A 135 -19.56 -5.30 14.48
C CYS A 135 -20.79 -4.93 15.30
N TRP A 136 -20.60 -4.20 16.39
CA TRP A 136 -21.69 -3.61 17.15
C TRP A 136 -22.37 -2.53 16.31
N CYS A 137 -23.66 -2.69 16.05
CA CYS A 137 -24.47 -1.70 15.35
C CYS A 137 -25.27 -0.87 16.36
N PRO A 138 -24.99 0.43 16.52
CA PRO A 138 -25.71 1.29 17.47
C PRO A 138 -27.20 1.36 17.19
N SER A 139 -27.60 1.39 15.92
CA SER A 139 -29.02 1.45 15.51
C SER A 139 -29.77 0.15 15.79
N CYS A 140 -29.09 -1.00 15.77
CA CYS A 140 -29.71 -2.29 16.08
C CYS A 140 -29.56 -2.70 17.55
N GLY A 141 -28.68 -2.04 18.31
CA GLY A 141 -28.37 -2.40 19.70
C GLY A 141 -27.78 -3.80 19.86
N ALA A 142 -27.07 -4.32 18.85
CA ALA A 142 -26.55 -5.68 18.85
C ALA A 142 -25.36 -5.85 17.88
N LEU A 143 -24.61 -6.94 18.05
CA LEU A 143 -23.64 -7.42 17.06
C LEU A 143 -24.38 -7.84 15.78
N GLN A 144 -23.95 -7.32 14.64
CA GLN A 144 -24.58 -7.58 13.34
C GLN A 144 -23.56 -8.00 12.30
N ASP A 145 -24.02 -8.79 11.34
CA ASP A 145 -23.27 -9.00 10.11
C ASP A 145 -23.13 -7.66 9.39
N SER A 146 -21.91 -7.38 8.95
CA SER A 146 -21.57 -6.10 8.33
C SER A 146 -20.64 -6.33 7.16
N THR A 147 -20.65 -5.42 6.20
CA THR A 147 -19.61 -5.34 5.18
C THR A 147 -18.58 -4.30 5.59
N LYS A 148 -17.33 -4.52 5.20
CA LYS A 148 -16.25 -3.55 5.28
C LYS A 148 -15.76 -3.23 3.87
N GLN A 149 -15.52 -1.96 3.57
CA GLN A 149 -14.94 -1.55 2.31
C GLN A 149 -13.87 -0.48 2.54
N LEU A 150 -12.69 -0.69 1.96
CA LEU A 150 -11.63 0.29 1.91
C LEU A 150 -11.68 1.08 0.60
N SER A 151 -11.35 2.35 0.65
CA SER A 151 -11.16 3.19 -0.53
C SER A 151 -10.10 4.26 -0.25
N VAL A 152 -9.44 4.76 -1.28
CA VAL A 152 -8.45 5.82 -1.13
C VAL A 152 -9.16 7.17 -1.05
N HIS A 153 -9.13 7.82 0.11
CA HIS A 153 -9.70 9.14 0.30
C HIS A 153 -8.79 10.24 -0.22
N ARG A 154 -7.49 10.14 0.07
CA ARG A 154 -6.45 11.05 -0.40
C ARG A 154 -5.27 10.26 -0.93
N LEU A 155 -4.85 10.56 -2.14
CA LEU A 155 -3.68 9.97 -2.76
C LEU A 155 -2.40 10.73 -2.36
N PRO A 156 -1.28 10.04 -2.05
CA PRO A 156 0.03 10.65 -1.85
C PRO A 156 0.70 11.04 -3.17
N ASN A 157 1.78 11.81 -3.18
CA ASN A 157 2.56 12.07 -4.39
C ASN A 157 3.38 10.84 -4.84
N VAL A 158 3.78 9.99 -3.88
CA VAL A 158 4.46 8.73 -4.11
C VAL A 158 3.62 7.60 -3.49
N LEU A 159 3.20 6.66 -4.32
CA LEU A 159 2.53 5.44 -3.90
C LEU A 159 3.55 4.32 -3.75
N CYS A 160 3.55 3.70 -2.57
CA CYS A 160 4.30 2.50 -2.27
C CYS A 160 3.32 1.32 -2.20
N PHE A 161 3.52 0.31 -3.03
CA PHE A 161 2.78 -0.94 -2.94
C PHE A 161 3.70 -2.03 -2.42
N HIS A 162 3.26 -2.75 -1.40
CA HIS A 162 3.89 -3.99 -0.95
C HIS A 162 3.03 -5.17 -1.42
N LEU A 163 3.61 -6.08 -2.17
CA LEU A 163 2.94 -7.32 -2.57
C LEU A 163 3.20 -8.38 -1.49
N LYS A 164 2.16 -8.77 -0.74
CA LYS A 164 2.27 -9.73 0.38
C LYS A 164 2.60 -11.13 -0.13
N ARG A 165 3.87 -11.37 -0.44
CA ARG A 165 4.36 -12.63 -0.99
C ARG A 165 4.61 -13.69 0.07
N PHE A 166 4.78 -13.31 1.33
CA PHE A 166 5.07 -14.26 2.40
C PHE A 166 3.79 -14.68 3.13
N LYS A 167 3.57 -15.99 3.22
CA LYS A 167 2.44 -16.58 3.93
C LYS A 167 2.92 -17.40 5.12
N HIS A 168 2.31 -17.15 6.27
CA HIS A 168 2.32 -18.08 7.38
C HIS A 168 1.09 -18.96 7.30
N SER A 169 1.27 -20.27 7.32
CA SER A 169 0.15 -21.20 7.39
C SER A 169 -0.50 -21.12 8.77
N ALA A 170 -1.84 -21.18 8.80
CA ALA A 170 -2.59 -21.33 10.06
C ALA A 170 -2.23 -22.63 10.78
N ASN A 171 -1.80 -23.66 10.04
CA ASN A 171 -1.21 -24.84 10.62
C ASN A 171 0.29 -24.61 10.86
N LYS A 172 0.69 -24.49 12.12
CA LYS A 172 2.09 -24.30 12.56
C LYS A 172 3.04 -25.42 12.10
N GLN A 173 2.53 -26.56 11.63
CA GLN A 173 3.33 -27.67 11.09
C GLN A 173 3.73 -27.44 9.63
N GLN A 174 3.04 -26.55 8.90
CA GLN A 174 3.37 -26.21 7.53
C GLN A 174 4.40 -25.07 7.54
N PRO A 175 5.50 -25.20 6.80
CA PRO A 175 6.51 -24.16 6.75
C PRO A 175 5.93 -22.88 6.13
N PRO A 176 6.42 -21.70 6.54
CA PRO A 176 6.13 -20.46 5.84
C PRO A 176 6.53 -20.57 4.36
N SER A 177 5.74 -19.97 3.47
CA SER A 177 5.96 -20.09 2.04
C SER A 177 5.92 -18.75 1.32
N LYS A 178 6.60 -18.68 0.18
CA LYS A 178 6.64 -17.52 -0.70
C LYS A 178 5.73 -17.74 -1.90
N ILE A 179 4.94 -16.72 -2.23
CA ILE A 179 4.12 -16.66 -3.44
C ILE A 179 5.01 -16.23 -4.60
N GLU A 180 5.29 -17.18 -5.48
CA GLU A 180 6.10 -16.98 -6.68
C GLU A 180 5.25 -16.71 -7.93
N SER A 181 3.95 -16.43 -7.78
CA SER A 181 3.14 -16.01 -8.92
C SER A 181 3.56 -14.61 -9.40
N PHE A 182 3.70 -14.47 -10.71
CA PHE A 182 3.97 -13.20 -11.36
C PHE A 182 2.78 -12.24 -11.18
N VAL A 183 3.07 -10.95 -10.98
CA VAL A 183 2.06 -9.88 -10.91
C VAL A 183 2.47 -8.84 -11.94
N GLU A 184 1.67 -8.70 -13.00
CA GLU A 184 1.89 -7.68 -14.01
C GLU A 184 1.60 -6.29 -13.43
N PHE A 185 2.49 -5.33 -13.65
CA PHE A 185 2.30 -3.94 -13.25
C PHE A 185 2.64 -2.98 -14.41
N PRO A 186 1.92 -1.86 -14.54
CA PRO A 186 2.20 -0.87 -15.58
C PRO A 186 3.45 -0.06 -15.23
N LEU A 187 4.25 0.28 -16.23
CA LEU A 187 5.38 1.21 -16.07
C LEU A 187 4.94 2.67 -16.08
N HIS A 188 3.84 2.96 -16.78
CA HIS A 188 3.31 4.31 -16.95
C HIS A 188 1.81 4.35 -16.74
N SER A 189 1.33 5.50 -16.25
CA SER A 189 -0.08 5.85 -16.19
C SER A 189 -0.97 4.81 -15.47
N LEU A 190 -0.50 4.28 -14.33
CA LEU A 190 -1.34 3.55 -13.39
C LEU A 190 -2.48 4.47 -12.94
N ASN A 191 -3.72 4.10 -13.24
CA ASN A 191 -4.89 4.88 -12.91
C ASN A 191 -5.48 4.48 -11.55
N MET A 192 -5.35 5.37 -10.56
CA MET A 192 -5.89 5.15 -9.22
C MET A 192 -7.34 5.59 -9.04
N ARG A 193 -7.93 6.31 -10.01
CA ARG A 193 -9.30 6.85 -9.92
C ARG A 193 -10.35 5.80 -9.51
N PRO A 194 -10.36 4.57 -10.08
CA PRO A 194 -11.36 3.55 -9.71
C PRO A 194 -11.33 3.13 -8.24
N HIS A 195 -10.20 3.34 -7.57
CA HIS A 195 -9.94 2.92 -6.20
C HIS A 195 -10.19 4.05 -5.17
N THR A 196 -10.60 5.23 -5.65
CA THR A 196 -10.84 6.40 -4.79
C THR A 196 -12.24 6.41 -4.18
N SER A 197 -12.36 7.01 -3.00
CA SER A 197 -13.64 7.15 -2.30
C SER A 197 -14.66 7.98 -3.08
N SER A 198 -14.23 9.01 -3.80
CA SER A 198 -15.10 9.85 -4.65
C SER A 198 -15.71 9.04 -5.80
N TYR A 199 -14.94 8.16 -6.41
CA TYR A 199 -15.43 7.26 -7.45
C TYR A 199 -16.33 6.15 -6.88
N ILE A 200 -15.87 5.43 -5.86
CA ILE A 200 -16.61 4.30 -5.27
C ILE A 200 -17.96 4.75 -4.69
N CYS A 201 -18.00 5.89 -3.99
CA CYS A 201 -19.24 6.39 -3.37
C CYS A 201 -20.24 6.93 -4.39
N SER A 202 -19.79 7.56 -5.48
CA SER A 202 -20.70 8.05 -6.53
C SER A 202 -21.35 6.94 -7.34
N HIS A 203 -20.68 5.78 -7.46
CA HIS A 203 -21.20 4.65 -8.24
C HIS A 203 -22.02 3.65 -7.40
N SER A 204 -21.91 3.69 -6.07
CA SER A 204 -22.73 2.83 -5.19
C SER A 204 -24.17 3.34 -5.01
N THR A 205 -24.46 4.60 -5.38
CA THR A 205 -25.81 5.18 -5.35
C THR A 205 -26.65 4.92 -6.61
N HIS A 206 -26.05 4.38 -7.68
CA HIS A 206 -26.72 4.12 -8.97
C HIS A 206 -27.03 2.65 -9.23
N SER A 207 -27.32 1.87 -8.18
CA SER A 207 -27.79 0.47 -8.30
C SER A 207 -29.29 0.34 -8.65
N ASN A 208 -29.88 1.35 -9.29
CA ASN A 208 -31.21 1.27 -9.91
C ASN A 208 -31.10 1.65 -11.40
N GLY A 209 -30.87 0.64 -12.24
CA GLY A 209 -31.19 0.68 -13.68
C GLY A 209 -30.18 1.39 -14.59
N GLN A 210 -29.47 0.57 -15.38
CA GLN A 210 -29.09 0.83 -16.78
C GLN A 210 -28.69 2.26 -17.18
N GLN A 211 -27.67 2.82 -16.54
CA GLN A 211 -26.82 3.79 -17.22
C GLN A 211 -25.41 3.24 -17.24
N GLN A 212 -24.90 2.93 -18.44
CA GLN A 212 -23.48 2.68 -18.65
C GLN A 212 -22.75 3.87 -18.02
N ALA A 213 -21.97 3.60 -16.97
CA ALA A 213 -21.09 4.61 -16.41
C ALA A 213 -20.30 5.22 -17.56
N PRO A 214 -20.25 6.55 -17.71
CA PRO A 214 -19.47 7.17 -18.77
C PRO A 214 -18.04 6.62 -18.70
N ALA A 215 -17.40 6.46 -19.87
CA ALA A 215 -16.03 5.97 -19.97
C ALA A 215 -15.17 6.65 -18.89
N LEU A 216 -14.45 5.84 -18.10
CA LEU A 216 -13.70 6.30 -16.94
C LEU A 216 -12.48 7.07 -17.44
N GLU A 217 -12.69 8.32 -17.83
CA GLU A 217 -11.61 9.18 -18.33
C GLU A 217 -10.58 9.34 -17.20
N PRO A 218 -9.32 8.95 -17.43
CA PRO A 218 -8.30 9.08 -16.41
C PRO A 218 -8.09 10.56 -16.09
N LEU A 219 -8.14 10.92 -14.81
CA LEU A 219 -7.79 12.27 -14.37
C LEU A 219 -6.27 12.33 -14.17
N PRO A 220 -5.59 13.37 -14.68
CA PRO A 220 -4.13 13.50 -14.56
C PRO A 220 -3.60 13.34 -13.13
N GLU A 221 -4.32 13.88 -12.14
CA GLU A 221 -3.95 13.81 -10.71
C GLU A 221 -4.04 12.40 -10.10
N HIS A 222 -4.67 11.46 -10.80
CA HIS A 222 -4.82 10.05 -10.39
C HIS A 222 -3.88 9.11 -11.16
N LEU A 223 -3.06 9.63 -12.08
CA LEU A 223 -2.13 8.86 -12.88
C LEU A 223 -0.75 8.81 -12.23
N TYR A 224 -0.14 7.63 -12.25
CA TYR A 224 1.18 7.40 -11.67
C TYR A 224 2.11 6.65 -12.62
N ASP A 225 3.39 7.01 -12.61
CA ASP A 225 4.45 6.32 -13.34
C ASP A 225 5.37 5.57 -12.37
N LEU A 226 5.73 4.34 -12.73
CA LEU A 226 6.68 3.53 -11.98
C LEU A 226 8.06 4.18 -12.04
N PHE A 227 8.77 4.15 -10.91
CA PHE A 227 10.17 4.57 -10.86
C PHE A 227 11.06 3.65 -10.02
N GLY A 228 10.48 2.71 -9.28
CA GLY A 228 11.24 1.75 -8.49
C GLY A 228 10.53 0.42 -8.33
N VAL A 229 11.28 -0.68 -8.42
CA VAL A 229 10.83 -2.04 -8.15
C VAL A 229 11.86 -2.70 -7.24
N VAL A 230 11.47 -3.12 -6.04
CA VAL A 230 12.30 -3.98 -5.20
C VAL A 230 11.92 -5.42 -5.50
N VAL A 231 12.90 -6.29 -5.70
CA VAL A 231 12.73 -7.72 -5.99
C VAL A 231 13.38 -8.53 -4.88
N HIS A 232 12.67 -9.54 -4.40
CA HIS A 232 13.21 -10.51 -3.45
C HIS A 232 13.50 -11.84 -4.14
N HIS A 233 14.75 -12.28 -4.10
CA HIS A 233 15.22 -13.57 -4.58
C HIS A 233 15.35 -14.56 -3.42
N GLY A 234 15.08 -15.85 -3.66
CA GLY A 234 15.15 -16.87 -2.61
C GLY A 234 13.84 -17.05 -1.82
N THR A 235 13.96 -17.63 -0.63
CA THR A 235 12.88 -18.09 0.24
C THR A 235 12.52 -17.05 1.32
N MET A 236 11.45 -17.29 2.09
CA MET A 236 11.08 -16.38 3.17
C MET A 236 12.15 -16.22 4.27
N GLN A 237 12.95 -17.25 4.52
CA GLN A 237 13.95 -17.25 5.60
C GLN A 237 15.33 -16.81 5.12
N THR A 238 15.62 -17.02 3.83
CA THR A 238 16.90 -16.69 3.22
C THR A 238 16.69 -16.17 1.81
N GLY A 239 17.29 -15.03 1.51
CA GLY A 239 17.14 -14.41 0.22
C GLY A 239 18.12 -13.29 -0.05
N HIS A 240 17.84 -12.57 -1.13
CA HIS A 240 18.60 -11.42 -1.58
C HIS A 240 17.67 -10.37 -2.16
N TYR A 241 17.85 -9.12 -1.77
CA TYR A 241 17.08 -8.00 -2.32
C TYR A 241 17.89 -7.30 -3.40
N THR A 242 17.26 -7.06 -4.54
CA THR A 242 17.79 -6.18 -5.60
C THR A 242 16.72 -5.17 -5.96
N ASN A 243 17.06 -4.14 -6.72
CA ASN A 243 16.06 -3.21 -7.22
C ASN A 243 16.28 -2.83 -8.69
N TYR A 244 15.20 -2.41 -9.33
CA TYR A 244 15.23 -1.65 -10.56
C TYR A 244 14.81 -0.23 -10.24
N VAL A 245 15.57 0.76 -10.71
CA VAL A 245 15.30 2.18 -10.51
C VAL A 245 15.33 2.91 -11.84
N ARG A 246 14.40 3.85 -12.02
CA ARG A 246 14.35 4.72 -13.19
C ARG A 246 15.04 6.04 -12.88
N CYS A 247 16.08 6.35 -13.64
CA CYS A 247 16.71 7.66 -13.62
C CYS A 247 16.44 8.34 -14.96
N GLN A 248 15.69 9.45 -14.94
CA GLN A 248 15.20 10.10 -16.15
C GLN A 248 14.36 9.13 -17.02
N ALA A 249 14.85 8.77 -18.21
CA ALA A 249 14.20 7.85 -19.13
C ALA A 249 14.74 6.41 -19.02
N ASP A 250 15.90 6.22 -18.40
CA ASP A 250 16.63 4.96 -18.41
C ASP A 250 16.43 4.17 -17.12
N TRP A 251 16.50 2.84 -17.25
CA TRP A 251 16.39 1.90 -16.14
C TRP A 251 17.75 1.32 -15.78
N PHE A 252 17.94 1.12 -14.48
CA PHE A 252 19.13 0.52 -13.92
C PHE A 252 18.72 -0.58 -12.94
N HIS A 253 19.43 -1.71 -12.99
CA HIS A 253 19.37 -2.76 -11.99
C HIS A 253 20.48 -2.50 -10.96
N CYS A 254 20.14 -2.44 -9.68
CA CYS A 254 21.13 -2.36 -8.61
C CYS A 254 21.07 -3.64 -7.75
N SER A 255 22.24 -4.27 -7.64
CA SER A 255 22.50 -5.40 -6.75
C SER A 255 23.73 -5.05 -5.91
N ASP A 256 23.47 -4.60 -4.68
CA ASP A 256 24.49 -4.12 -3.74
C ASP A 256 25.39 -3.04 -4.36
N ALA A 257 26.69 -3.31 -4.48
CA ALA A 257 27.67 -2.40 -5.06
C ALA A 257 27.63 -2.32 -6.59
N THR A 258 26.84 -3.18 -7.25
CA THR A 258 26.80 -3.28 -8.71
C THR A 258 25.57 -2.56 -9.25
N VAL A 259 25.79 -1.64 -10.20
CA VAL A 259 24.73 -0.95 -10.93
C VAL A 259 24.94 -1.17 -12.42
N THR A 260 23.95 -1.74 -13.10
CA THR A 260 23.99 -2.02 -14.54
C THR A 260 22.76 -1.44 -15.24
N PRO A 261 22.87 -1.03 -16.51
CA PRO A 261 21.70 -0.70 -17.31
C PRO A 261 20.72 -1.89 -17.37
N ALA A 262 19.43 -1.61 -17.41
CA ALA A 262 18.37 -2.60 -17.55
C ALA A 262 17.40 -2.19 -18.67
N SER A 263 16.91 -3.16 -19.42
CA SER A 263 15.86 -2.97 -20.42
C SER A 263 14.48 -2.82 -19.80
N VAL A 264 13.56 -2.23 -20.57
CA VAL A 264 12.15 -2.10 -20.17
C VAL A 264 11.50 -3.47 -19.97
N GLU A 265 11.87 -4.45 -20.80
CA GLU A 265 11.39 -5.83 -20.75
C GLU A 265 11.84 -6.53 -19.47
N GLU A 266 13.10 -6.35 -19.05
CA GLU A 266 13.60 -6.89 -17.78
C GLU A 266 12.78 -6.34 -16.61
N VAL A 267 12.54 -5.03 -16.56
CA VAL A 267 11.73 -4.40 -15.51
C VAL A 267 10.28 -4.90 -15.52
N ARG A 268 9.67 -5.06 -16.70
CA ARG A 268 8.31 -5.61 -16.85
C ARG A 268 8.19 -7.05 -16.36
N SER A 269 9.25 -7.84 -16.54
CA SER A 269 9.29 -9.24 -16.13
C SER A 269 9.67 -9.45 -14.66
N ALA A 270 10.02 -8.38 -13.94
CA ALA A 270 10.51 -8.48 -12.57
C ALA A 270 9.46 -9.04 -11.60
N MET A 271 9.90 -9.93 -10.71
CA MET A 271 9.10 -10.49 -9.62
C MET A 271 8.97 -9.49 -8.47
N GLY A 272 8.30 -8.36 -8.72
CA GLY A 272 8.21 -7.23 -7.79
C GLY A 272 7.73 -7.65 -6.41
N TYR A 273 8.45 -7.21 -5.37
CA TYR A 273 8.10 -7.33 -3.96
C TYR A 273 7.51 -6.01 -3.44
N GLN A 274 8.17 -4.89 -3.74
CA GLN A 274 7.63 -3.55 -3.53
C GLN A 274 7.69 -2.76 -4.84
N LEU A 275 6.65 -1.96 -5.11
CA LEU A 275 6.53 -1.11 -6.30
C LEU A 275 6.37 0.35 -5.87
N PHE A 276 7.16 1.23 -6.48
CA PHE A 276 7.19 2.64 -6.17
C PHE A 276 6.75 3.46 -7.38
N PHE A 277 5.68 4.22 -7.19
CA PHE A 277 4.98 4.97 -8.22
C PHE A 277 4.95 6.44 -7.86
N GLN A 278 5.33 7.32 -8.77
CA GLN A 278 5.25 8.77 -8.59
C GLN A 278 4.06 9.33 -9.37
N ARG A 279 3.35 10.30 -8.80
CA ARG A 279 2.26 10.97 -9.50
C ARG A 279 2.79 11.62 -10.78
N LYS A 280 2.09 11.39 -11.89
CA LYS A 280 2.42 11.99 -13.17
C LYS A 280 2.28 13.51 -13.02
N ARG A 281 3.34 14.25 -13.32
CA ARG A 281 3.25 15.71 -13.35
C ARG A 281 2.39 16.11 -14.54
N CYS A 282 1.37 16.93 -14.32
CA CYS A 282 0.69 17.62 -15.40
C CYS A 282 1.71 18.55 -16.05
N VAL A 283 2.02 18.33 -17.32
CA VAL A 283 2.76 19.26 -18.16
C VAL A 283 1.76 20.17 -18.85
#